data_AF-M4VG26-F1
#
_entry.id   AF-M4VG26-F1
#
_cell.length_a   1.000
_cell.length_b   1.000
_cell.length_c   1.000
_cell.angle_alpha   90.00
_cell.angle_beta   90.00
_cell.angle_gamma   90.00
#
_symmetry.space_group_name_H-M   'P 1'
#
loop_
_entity.id
_entity.type
_entity.pdbx_description
1 polymer ?
#
loop_
_entity_poly.entity_id
_entity_poly.type
_entity_poly.pdbx_seq_one_letter_code
_entity_poly.pdbx_strand_id
1 'polypeptide(L)'
;MSREYAESRIREALRLSRGNATKARQQVIAWSYEDPRLLMALAQPHLTGIVAHAVNRVVEHPEGAIIDEDIPATPRTLDMAPDTFGKEILKALSGAGTAIFGHESGSPALSGRRKKASQSHIDALKKLAGRTPPADKK
;
A
#
# COMPACT_ATOMS: atom_id res chain seq x y z
N MET A 1 -27.36 5.08 -0.99
CA MET A 1 -27.73 5.13 0.44
C MET A 1 -26.52 5.24 1.37
N SER A 2 -25.68 4.20 1.58
CA SER A 2 -24.58 4.29 2.56
C SER A 2 -23.48 5.29 2.16
N ARG A 3 -23.03 5.25 0.89
CA ARG A 3 -21.95 6.11 0.39
C ARG A 3 -22.32 7.60 0.40
N GLU A 4 -23.50 7.96 -0.10
CA GLU A 4 -23.97 9.35 -0.11
C GLU A 4 -24.11 9.90 1.32
N TYR A 5 -24.56 9.06 2.26
CA TYR A 5 -24.64 9.42 3.67
C TYR A 5 -23.25 9.73 4.23
N ALA A 6 -22.27 8.83 4.05
CA ALA A 6 -20.89 9.06 4.50
C ALA A 6 -20.30 10.33 3.88
N GLU A 7 -20.49 10.55 2.57
CA GLU A 7 -20.02 11.76 1.89
C GLU A 7 -20.68 13.04 2.42
N SER A 8 -21.98 13.00 2.74
CA SER A 8 -22.68 14.16 3.33
C SER A 8 -22.12 14.53 4.71
N ARG A 9 -21.82 13.53 5.55
CA ARG A 9 -21.20 13.73 6.87
C ARG A 9 -19.76 14.24 6.74
N ILE A 10 -19.00 13.74 5.77
CA ILE A 10 -17.65 14.24 5.48
C ILE A 10 -17.69 15.71 5.03
N ARG A 11 -18.62 16.08 4.13
CA ARG A 11 -18.81 17.48 3.71
C ARG A 11 -19.14 18.38 4.89
N GLU A 12 -20.01 17.92 5.79
CA GLU A 12 -20.35 18.67 7.00
C GLU A 12 -19.16 18.84 7.95
N ALA A 13 -18.38 17.78 8.18
CA ALA A 13 -17.17 17.87 8.99
C ALA A 13 -16.13 18.84 8.40
N LEU A 14 -15.99 18.86 7.07
CA LEU A 14 -15.14 19.82 6.36
C LEU A 14 -15.64 21.25 6.51
N ARG A 15 -16.96 21.47 6.44
CA ARG A 15 -17.59 22.78 6.66
C ARG A 15 -17.31 23.30 8.07
N LEU A 16 -17.52 22.47 9.10
CA LEU A 16 -17.25 22.80 10.50
C LEU A 16 -15.76 23.08 10.75
N SER A 17 -14.89 22.37 10.05
CA SER A 17 -13.43 22.49 10.17
C SER A 17 -12.82 23.58 9.27
N ARG A 18 -13.64 24.37 8.58
CA ARG A 18 -13.20 25.41 7.61
C ARG A 18 -12.22 24.85 6.56
N GLY A 19 -12.50 23.66 6.04
CA GLY A 19 -11.68 22.98 5.04
C GLY A 19 -10.43 22.26 5.59
N ASN A 20 -10.17 22.29 6.90
CA ASN A 20 -9.05 21.54 7.48
C ASN A 20 -9.36 20.03 7.49
N ALA A 21 -8.70 19.29 6.60
CA ALA A 21 -8.91 17.85 6.42
C ALA A 21 -8.56 17.01 7.66
N THR A 22 -7.54 17.40 8.42
CA THR A 22 -7.12 16.68 9.64
C THR A 22 -8.17 16.80 10.74
N LYS A 23 -8.68 18.02 10.97
CA LYS A 23 -9.75 18.27 11.94
C LYS A 23 -11.06 17.60 11.51
N ALA A 24 -11.40 17.66 10.22
CA ALA A 24 -12.58 16.99 9.68
C ALA A 24 -12.50 15.47 9.87
N ARG A 25 -11.32 14.86 9.67
CA ARG A 25 -11.09 13.43 9.90
C ARG A 25 -11.31 13.07 11.37
N GLN A 26 -10.73 13.82 12.31
CA GLN A 26 -10.93 13.61 13.74
C GLN A 26 -12.41 13.71 14.11
N GLN A 27 -13.13 14.68 13.54
CA GLN A 27 -14.56 14.85 13.78
C GLN A 27 -15.39 13.69 13.24
N VAL A 28 -15.10 13.18 12.03
CA VAL A 28 -15.80 12.03 11.45
C VAL A 28 -15.55 10.76 12.28
N ILE A 29 -14.32 10.58 12.77
CA ILE A 29 -13.98 9.49 13.70
C ILE A 29 -14.81 9.62 14.98
N ALA A 30 -14.85 10.79 15.60
CA ALA A 30 -15.67 11.03 16.80
C ALA A 30 -17.15 10.67 16.56
N TRP A 31 -17.73 11.13 15.45
CA TRP A 31 -19.11 10.79 15.09
C TRP A 31 -19.34 9.31 14.81
N SER A 32 -18.33 8.58 14.35
CA SER A 32 -18.46 7.15 14.07
C SER A 32 -18.63 6.30 15.34
N TYR A 33 -18.20 6.80 16.50
CA TYR A 33 -18.47 6.16 17.79
C TYR A 33 -19.93 6.29 18.23
N GLU A 34 -20.58 7.40 17.86
CA GLU A 34 -21.96 7.71 18.24
C GLU A 34 -22.99 7.23 17.20
N ASP A 35 -22.59 7.15 15.93
CA ASP A 35 -23.44 6.70 14.82
C ASP A 35 -22.87 5.45 14.13
N PRO A 36 -23.31 4.25 14.54
CA PRO A 36 -22.89 3.00 13.92
C PRO A 36 -23.17 2.93 12.41
N ARG A 37 -24.17 3.67 11.92
CA ARG A 37 -24.51 3.69 10.49
C ARG A 37 -23.44 4.44 9.69
N LEU A 38 -22.86 5.50 10.26
CA LEU A 38 -21.75 6.21 9.66
C LEU A 38 -20.51 5.33 9.63
N LEU A 39 -20.21 4.63 10.73
CA LEU A 39 -19.11 3.67 10.78
C LEU A 39 -19.27 2.59 9.70
N MET A 40 -20.44 1.95 9.63
CA MET A 40 -20.74 0.93 8.64
C MET A 40 -20.63 1.49 7.21
N ALA A 41 -21.16 2.68 6.95
CA ALA A 41 -21.09 3.31 5.64
C ALA A 41 -19.65 3.60 5.17
N LEU A 42 -18.75 3.98 6.09
CA LEU A 42 -17.34 4.19 5.82
C LEU A 42 -16.58 2.87 5.62
N ALA A 43 -16.89 1.85 6.42
CA ALA A 43 -16.18 0.58 6.42
C ALA A 43 -16.64 -0.37 5.30
N GLN A 44 -17.89 -0.28 4.84
CA GLN A 44 -18.49 -1.20 3.86
C GLN A 44 -17.64 -1.47 2.61
N PRO A 45 -17.04 -0.48 1.92
CA PRO A 45 -16.17 -0.75 0.77
C PRO A 45 -14.85 -1.45 1.11
N HIS A 46 -14.45 -1.45 2.38
CA HIS A 46 -13.18 -2.01 2.87
C HIS A 46 -13.37 -3.26 3.74
N LEU A 47 -14.61 -3.65 4.01
CA LEU A 47 -14.94 -4.70 4.98
C LEU A 47 -14.34 -6.06 4.59
N THR A 48 -14.31 -6.37 3.29
CA THR A 48 -13.70 -7.61 2.78
C THR A 48 -12.22 -7.71 3.15
N GLY A 49 -11.45 -6.63 3.01
CA GLY A 49 -10.02 -6.62 3.37
C GLY A 49 -9.81 -6.74 4.87
N ILE A 50 -10.56 -5.97 5.65
CA ILE A 50 -10.53 -6.02 7.12
C ILE A 50 -10.82 -7.45 7.62
N VAL A 51 -11.86 -8.09 7.10
CA VAL A 51 -12.25 -9.45 7.48
C VAL A 51 -11.22 -10.47 7.01
N ALA A 52 -10.74 -10.36 5.76
CA ALA A 52 -9.70 -11.26 5.25
C ALA A 52 -8.43 -11.20 6.10
N HIS A 53 -7.96 -10.01 6.45
CA HIS A 53 -6.82 -9.82 7.35
C HIS A 53 -7.08 -10.45 8.72
N ALA A 54 -8.23 -10.18 9.34
CA ALA A 54 -8.56 -10.70 10.65
C ALA A 54 -8.63 -12.24 10.67
N VAL A 55 -9.22 -12.84 9.64
CA VAL A 55 -9.31 -14.31 9.49
C VAL A 55 -7.92 -14.91 9.24
N ASN A 56 -7.16 -14.35 8.29
CA ASN A 56 -5.81 -14.84 7.97
C ASN A 56 -4.90 -14.78 9.19
N ARG A 57 -4.97 -13.71 9.99
CA ARG A 57 -4.19 -13.60 11.23
C ARG A 57 -4.48 -14.75 12.19
N VAL A 58 -5.74 -15.14 12.37
CA VAL A 58 -6.12 -16.26 13.26
C VAL A 58 -5.70 -17.62 12.67
N VAL A 59 -5.75 -17.77 11.35
CA VAL A 59 -5.29 -18.98 10.66
C VAL A 59 -3.77 -19.15 10.75
N GLU A 60 -3.02 -18.07 10.57
CA GLU A 60 -1.55 -18.03 10.60
C GLU A 60 -1.00 -18.10 12.03
N HIS A 61 -1.74 -17.54 12.99
CA HIS A 61 -1.36 -17.49 14.42
C HIS A 61 -2.49 -18.04 15.30
N PRO A 62 -2.69 -19.37 15.32
CA PRO A 62 -3.65 -19.98 16.24
C PRO A 62 -3.23 -19.75 17.71
N GLU A 63 -4.24 -19.65 18.59
CA GLU A 63 -4.17 -19.37 20.03
C GLU A 63 -2.88 -19.90 20.71
N GLY A 64 -2.07 -18.99 21.27
CA GLY A 64 -0.81 -19.30 21.95
C GLY A 64 0.46 -18.96 21.16
N ALA A 65 0.34 -18.56 19.89
CA ALA A 65 1.42 -17.92 19.17
C ALA A 65 1.64 -16.50 19.74
N ILE A 66 2.69 -16.33 20.54
CA ILE A 66 3.20 -15.00 20.91
C ILE A 66 3.61 -14.35 19.58
N ILE A 67 2.85 -13.35 19.14
CA ILE A 67 3.30 -12.45 18.09
C ILE A 67 4.32 -11.54 18.77
N ASP A 68 5.54 -12.06 18.96
CA ASP A 68 6.69 -11.18 18.90
C ASP A 68 6.71 -10.73 17.44
N GLU A 69 6.03 -9.62 17.17
CA GLU A 69 6.43 -8.80 16.05
C GLU A 69 7.88 -8.45 16.38
N ASP A 70 8.81 -9.27 15.87
CA ASP A 70 10.24 -8.99 15.76
C ASP A 70 10.33 -7.78 14.81
N ILE A 71 9.85 -6.62 15.27
CA ILE A 71 10.28 -5.33 14.78
C ILE A 71 11.74 -5.33 15.20
N PRO A 72 12.68 -5.55 14.26
CA PRO A 72 14.07 -5.60 14.63
C PRO A 72 14.38 -4.28 15.32
N ALA A 73 14.83 -4.33 16.57
CA ALA A 73 15.06 -3.15 17.42
C ALA A 73 15.97 -2.11 16.73
N THR A 74 16.74 -2.56 15.75
CA THR A 74 17.43 -1.74 14.77
C THR A 74 16.91 -2.06 13.36
N PRO A 75 16.53 -1.05 12.55
CA PRO A 75 16.27 -1.27 11.13
C PRO A 75 17.51 -1.91 10.51
N ARG A 76 17.32 -3.01 9.77
CA ARG A 76 18.43 -3.64 9.04
C ARG A 76 19.00 -2.62 8.06
N THR A 77 20.23 -2.18 8.30
CA THR A 77 20.96 -1.34 7.37
C THR A 77 21.20 -2.13 6.09
N LEU A 78 20.85 -1.53 4.95
CA LEU A 78 21.14 -2.13 3.65
C LEU A 78 22.66 -2.30 3.52
N ASP A 79 23.10 -3.47 3.08
CA ASP A 79 24.49 -3.68 2.71
C ASP A 79 24.79 -2.87 1.45
N MET A 80 25.71 -1.93 1.57
CA MET A 80 26.11 -1.00 0.51
C MET A 80 27.30 -1.53 -0.30
N ALA A 81 27.72 -2.78 -0.09
CA ALA A 81 28.76 -3.39 -0.91
C ALA A 81 28.33 -3.41 -2.41
N PRO A 82 29.23 -3.13 -3.36
CA PRO A 82 28.89 -2.98 -4.77
C PRO A 82 28.16 -4.19 -5.38
N ASP A 83 28.47 -5.39 -4.90
CA ASP A 83 27.92 -6.66 -5.41
C ASP A 83 26.51 -6.99 -4.88
N THR A 84 26.13 -6.40 -3.73
CA THR A 84 24.86 -6.65 -3.01
C THR A 84 23.89 -5.47 -3.08
N PHE A 85 24.41 -4.25 -3.21
CA PHE A 85 23.65 -2.99 -3.30
C PHE A 85 22.51 -3.04 -4.33
N GLY A 86 22.81 -3.47 -5.56
CA GLY A 86 21.82 -3.55 -6.63
C GLY A 86 20.71 -4.57 -6.33
N LYS A 87 21.05 -5.69 -5.69
CA LYS A 87 20.09 -6.74 -5.31
C LYS A 87 19.19 -6.28 -4.17
N GLU A 88 19.74 -5.60 -3.18
CA GLU A 88 19.00 -5.09 -2.02
C GLU A 88 18.05 -3.94 -2.41
N ILE A 89 18.46 -3.03 -3.30
CA ILE A 89 17.55 -2.01 -3.85
C ILE A 89 16.42 -2.65 -4.64
N LEU A 90 16.73 -3.60 -5.52
CA LEU A 90 15.70 -4.30 -6.29
C LEU A 90 14.73 -5.06 -5.38
N LYS A 91 15.23 -5.66 -4.30
CA LYS A 91 14.41 -6.36 -3.30
C LYS A 91 13.48 -5.39 -2.55
N ALA A 92 14.00 -4.26 -2.08
CA ALA A 92 13.23 -3.22 -1.42
C ALA A 92 12.17 -2.61 -2.35
N LEU A 93 12.52 -2.32 -3.60
CA LEU A 93 11.59 -1.78 -4.60
C LEU A 93 10.53 -2.81 -5.03
N SER A 94 10.88 -4.10 -5.01
CA SER A 94 9.96 -5.18 -5.36
C SER A 94 8.86 -5.44 -4.32
N GLY A 95 8.90 -4.75 -3.17
CA GLY A 95 7.90 -4.89 -2.10
C GLY A 95 8.06 -6.18 -1.29
N ALA A 96 9.21 -6.85 -1.38
CA ALA A 96 9.50 -8.04 -0.60
C ALA A 96 9.77 -7.65 0.87
N GLY A 97 8.70 -7.53 1.67
CA GLY A 97 8.78 -7.35 3.12
C GLY A 97 8.28 -6.01 3.67
N THR A 98 7.69 -5.13 2.85
CA THR A 98 6.98 -3.94 3.35
C THR A 98 5.53 -4.29 3.65
N ALA A 99 5.07 -4.05 4.89
CA ALA A 99 3.66 -4.11 5.23
C ALA A 99 2.90 -2.98 4.49
N ILE A 100 2.44 -3.28 3.28
CA ILE A 100 1.61 -2.37 2.49
C ILE A 100 0.17 -2.58 2.95
N PHE A 101 -0.37 -1.58 3.66
CA PHE A 101 -1.78 -1.51 4.01
C PHE A 101 -2.64 -1.58 2.73
N GLY A 102 -3.58 -2.53 2.66
CA GLY A 102 -4.43 -2.77 1.48
C GLY A 102 -3.90 -3.82 0.49
N HIS A 103 -2.85 -4.54 0.85
CA HIS A 103 -2.30 -5.66 0.08
C HIS A 103 -2.39 -7.00 0.84
N GLU A 104 -3.26 -7.11 1.87
CA GLU A 104 -3.64 -8.41 2.40
C GLU A 104 -4.19 -9.30 1.28
N SER A 105 -3.80 -10.58 1.33
CA SER A 105 -3.85 -11.66 0.34
C SER A 105 -5.26 -12.09 -0.12
N GLY A 106 -6.21 -11.16 -0.21
CA GLY A 106 -7.58 -11.35 -0.71
C GLY A 106 -7.99 -10.42 -1.86
N SER A 107 -7.19 -9.41 -2.22
CA SER A 107 -7.32 -8.75 -3.53
C SER A 107 -6.68 -9.66 -4.58
N PRO A 108 -7.23 -9.77 -5.82
CA PRO A 108 -6.61 -10.60 -6.84
C PRO A 108 -5.18 -10.13 -6.94
N ALA A 109 -4.25 -11.02 -6.58
CA ALA A 109 -2.86 -10.72 -6.74
C ALA A 109 -2.70 -10.13 -8.14
N LEU A 110 -1.88 -9.10 -8.28
CA LEU A 110 -1.20 -8.82 -9.54
C LEU A 110 -0.30 -10.02 -9.97
N SER A 111 -0.63 -11.25 -9.56
CA SER A 111 -0.41 -12.52 -10.24
C SER A 111 -1.23 -12.64 -11.54
N GLY A 112 -1.54 -11.52 -12.19
CA GLY A 112 -1.48 -11.49 -13.64
C GLY A 112 -0.03 -11.77 -14.03
N ARG A 113 0.29 -13.07 -14.21
CA ARG A 113 1.49 -13.63 -14.84
C ARG A 113 2.32 -12.51 -15.50
N ARG A 114 3.36 -12.01 -14.82
CA ARG A 114 4.15 -10.84 -15.25
C ARG A 114 4.36 -10.97 -16.76
N LYS A 115 3.64 -10.16 -17.54
CA LYS A 115 3.72 -10.26 -19.00
C LYS A 115 5.15 -9.85 -19.35
N LYS A 116 5.95 -10.84 -19.76
CA LYS A 116 7.29 -10.62 -20.29
C LYS A 116 7.19 -9.47 -21.30
N ALA A 117 8.04 -8.45 -21.17
CA ALA A 117 8.05 -7.33 -22.10
C ALA A 117 8.12 -7.86 -23.54
N SER A 118 7.39 -7.24 -24.47
CA SER A 118 7.40 -7.69 -25.87
C SER A 118 8.81 -7.62 -26.44
N GLN A 119 9.15 -8.53 -27.33
CA GLN A 119 10.47 -8.60 -27.93
C GLN A 119 10.85 -7.27 -28.60
N SER A 120 9.87 -6.59 -29.22
CA SER A 120 10.01 -5.24 -29.77
C SER A 120 10.45 -4.19 -28.74
N HIS A 121 9.98 -4.30 -27.50
CA HIS A 121 10.33 -3.38 -26.41
C HIS A 121 11.76 -3.62 -25.93
N ILE A 122 12.16 -4.89 -25.84
CA ILE A 122 13.53 -5.28 -25.48
C ILE A 122 14.52 -4.80 -26.54
N ASP A 123 14.19 -4.94 -27.82
CA ASP A 123 15.06 -4.54 -28.93
C ASP A 123 15.20 -3.02 -29.03
N ALA A 124 14.14 -2.27 -28.71
CA ALA A 124 14.19 -0.80 -28.64
C ALA A 124 15.11 -0.31 -27.52
N LEU A 125 15.04 -0.91 -26.33
CA LEU A 125 15.93 -0.58 -25.20
C LEU A 125 17.40 -0.89 -25.53
N LYS A 126 17.68 -2.01 -26.19
CA LYS A 126 19.03 -2.35 -26.65
C LYS A 126 19.57 -1.32 -27.64
N LYS A 127 18.75 -0.84 -28.58
CA LYS A 127 19.13 0.21 -29.53
C LYS A 127 19.40 1.55 -28.85
N LEU A 128 18.65 1.88 -27.81
CA LEU A 128 18.86 3.10 -27.02
C LEU A 128 20.13 3.01 -26.16
N ALA A 129 20.37 1.88 -25.50
CA ALA A 129 21.54 1.65 -24.68
C ALA A 129 22.85 1.61 -25.50
N GLY A 130 22.80 1.15 -26.75
CA GLY A 130 23.94 1.16 -27.67
C GLY A 130 24.19 2.52 -28.34
N ARG A 131 23.36 3.54 -28.10
CA ARG A 131 23.49 4.85 -28.72
C ARG A 131 24.38 5.74 -27.87
N THR A 132 25.67 5.81 -28.20
CA THR A 132 26.57 6.83 -27.65
C THR A 132 26.07 8.21 -28.09
N PRO A 133 26.01 9.21 -27.20
CA PRO A 133 25.70 10.59 -27.60
C PRO A 133 26.74 11.07 -28.61
N PRO A 134 26.35 11.84 -29.65
CA PRO A 134 27.34 12.45 -30.52
C PRO A 134 28.21 13.40 -29.69
N ALA A 135 29.53 13.26 -29.79
CA ALA A 135 30.46 14.16 -29.16
C ALA A 135 30.22 15.59 -29.69
N ASP A 136 29.95 16.53 -28.78
CA ASP A 136 29.82 17.95 -29.09
C ASP A 136 31.07 18.43 -29.84
N LYS A 137 30.89 18.84 -31.10
CA LYS A 137 31.95 19.49 -31.87
C LYS A 137 32.04 20.95 -31.42
N LYS A 138 33.18 21.31 -30.81
CA LYS A 138 33.65 22.69 -30.70
C LYS A 138 34.00 23.25 -32.08
#